data_AF-M7BWK4-F1
#
_entry.id   AF-M7BWK4-F1
#
_cell.length_a   1.000
_cell.length_b   1.000
_cell.length_c   1.000
_cell.angle_alpha   90.00
_cell.angle_beta   90.00
_cell.angle_gamma   90.00
#
_symmetry.space_group_name_H-M   'P 1'
#
loop_
_entity.id
_entity.type
_entity.pdbx_description
1 polymer ?
#
loop_
_entity_poly.entity_id
_entity_poly.type
_entity_poly.pdbx_seq_one_letter_code
_entity_poly.pdbx_strand_id
1 'polypeptide(L)'
;LQCEVCAGRGTSCTGAMQTCPAGQESCAIARTVTTLAGVNTQSIHKHCVTSSQCKAGHISMNFGKGMSTRTTIACCVGDTCKATIVIVPPADTKPKGGRCRGCYSLSSEQCREETIRCTGSETQCLDAAGTITSGDFS
;
A
#
# COMPACT_ATOMS: atom_id res chain seq x y z
N LEU A 1 -6.92 -3.32 -22.46
CA LEU A 1 -7.68 -2.82 -21.29
C LEU A 1 -7.43 -1.33 -21.12
N GLN A 2 -8.43 -0.52 -20.74
CA GLN A 2 -8.20 0.86 -20.30
C GLN A 2 -8.54 1.00 -18.81
N CYS A 3 -7.64 1.61 -18.05
CA CYS A 3 -7.81 1.86 -16.63
C CYS A 3 -7.64 3.35 -16.34
N GLU A 4 -8.38 3.83 -15.35
CA GLU A 4 -8.10 5.14 -14.78
C GLU A 4 -6.77 5.10 -14.03
N VAL A 5 -5.86 6.02 -14.34
CA VAL A 5 -4.56 6.13 -13.68
C VAL A 5 -4.51 7.43 -12.90
N CYS A 6 -4.41 7.32 -11.57
CA CYS A 6 -4.26 8.47 -10.67
C CYS A 6 -3.54 8.09 -9.38
N ALA A 7 -2.95 9.10 -8.74
CA ALA A 7 -2.44 9.02 -7.39
C ALA A 7 -2.91 10.26 -6.62
N GLY A 8 -3.29 10.10 -5.36
CA GLY A 8 -3.78 11.22 -4.57
C GLY A 8 -3.82 10.93 -3.08
N ARG A 9 -3.96 11.99 -2.28
CA ARG A 9 -4.24 11.89 -0.85
C ARG A 9 -5.72 11.63 -0.60
N GLY A 10 -6.01 10.93 0.48
CA GLY A 10 -7.37 10.61 0.90
C GLY A 10 -7.89 9.30 0.30
N THR A 11 -9.19 9.25 0.04
CA THR A 11 -9.91 8.02 -0.29
C THR A 11 -10.30 7.93 -1.77
N SER A 12 -10.28 9.03 -2.51
CA SER A 12 -10.59 9.05 -3.94
C SER A 12 -9.55 9.86 -4.70
N CYS A 13 -9.33 9.48 -5.95
CA CYS A 13 -8.62 10.28 -6.93
C CYS A 13 -9.34 10.13 -8.27
N THR A 14 -9.18 11.15 -9.11
CA THR A 14 -9.66 11.15 -10.49
C THR A 14 -8.48 11.35 -11.41
N GLY A 15 -8.40 10.59 -12.50
CA GLY A 15 -7.31 10.68 -13.46
C GLY A 15 -7.72 10.35 -14.89
N ALA A 16 -6.72 10.28 -15.76
CA ALA A 16 -6.92 9.95 -17.16
C ALA A 16 -7.13 8.44 -17.35
N MET A 17 -8.00 8.07 -18.29
CA MET A 17 -8.08 6.70 -18.78
C MET A 17 -6.88 6.41 -19.67
N GLN A 18 -6.07 5.42 -19.30
CA GLN A 18 -4.89 5.01 -20.06
C GLN A 18 -5.05 3.58 -20.54
N THR A 19 -4.55 3.32 -21.75
CA THR A 19 -4.47 1.95 -22.28
C THR A 19 -3.34 1.21 -21.58
N CYS A 20 -3.67 0.07 -20.96
CA CYS A 20 -2.70 -0.71 -20.23
C CYS A 20 -1.66 -1.34 -21.17
N PRO A 21 -0.37 -1.33 -20.78
CA PRO A 21 0.68 -2.09 -21.43
C PRO A 21 0.35 -3.59 -21.55
N ALA A 22 0.98 -4.26 -22.51
CA ALA A 22 0.83 -5.70 -22.70
C ALA A 22 1.20 -6.47 -21.41
N GLY A 23 0.35 -7.40 -21.00
CA GLY A 23 0.51 -8.19 -19.77
C GLY A 23 -0.11 -7.57 -18.52
N GLN A 24 -0.60 -6.33 -18.60
CA GLN A 24 -1.37 -5.69 -17.53
C GLN A 24 -2.87 -5.82 -17.81
N GLU A 25 -3.40 -6.98 -17.44
CA GLU A 25 -4.77 -7.41 -17.76
C GLU A 25 -5.81 -6.99 -16.71
N SER A 26 -5.46 -6.14 -15.74
CA SER A 26 -6.40 -5.67 -14.71
C SER A 26 -6.14 -4.24 -14.27
N CYS A 27 -7.17 -3.57 -13.78
CA CYS A 27 -7.05 -2.28 -13.09
C CYS A 27 -6.99 -2.53 -11.59
N ALA A 28 -6.02 -1.93 -10.90
CA ALA A 28 -5.95 -1.94 -9.44
C ALA A 28 -6.42 -0.61 -8.87
N ILE A 29 -7.14 -0.69 -7.76
CA ILE A 29 -7.38 0.41 -6.83
C ILE A 29 -6.71 0.03 -5.51
N ALA A 30 -5.62 0.71 -5.17
CA ALA A 30 -4.89 0.51 -3.94
C ALA A 30 -5.16 1.69 -3.00
N ARG A 31 -5.66 1.42 -1.79
CA ARG A 31 -5.72 2.40 -0.71
C ARG A 31 -4.72 2.04 0.35
N THR A 32 -3.93 3.02 0.76
CA THR A 32 -2.90 2.87 1.79
C THR A 32 -3.14 3.84 2.92
N VAL A 33 -3.23 3.32 4.14
CA VAL A 33 -3.12 4.09 5.37
C VAL A 33 -1.69 3.98 5.86
N THR A 34 -1.01 5.11 5.97
CA THR A 34 0.32 5.21 6.57
C THR A 34 0.19 5.83 7.95
N THR A 35 0.67 5.13 8.96
CA THR A 35 0.76 5.65 10.32
C THR A 35 2.21 6.00 10.59
N LEU A 36 2.50 7.25 10.93
CA LEU A 36 3.82 7.71 11.35
C LEU A 36 3.68 8.46 12.67
N ALA A 37 4.36 8.00 13.72
CA ALA A 37 4.33 8.59 15.06
C ALA A 37 2.90 8.85 15.60
N GLY A 38 1.98 7.91 15.31
CA GLY A 38 0.57 8.00 15.72
C GLY A 38 -0.33 8.82 14.79
N VAL A 39 0.24 9.51 13.79
CA VAL A 39 -0.53 10.27 12.80
C VAL A 39 -0.85 9.38 11.60
N ASN A 40 -2.14 9.26 11.27
CA ASN A 40 -2.60 8.52 10.10
C ASN A 40 -2.73 9.45 8.90
N THR A 41 -2.14 9.05 7.78
CA THR A 41 -2.34 9.65 6.46
C THR A 41 -2.90 8.60 5.52
N GLN A 42 -3.68 9.04 4.53
CA GLN A 42 -4.30 8.17 3.54
C GLN A 42 -3.86 8.56 2.14
N SER A 43 -3.65 7.55 1.31
CA SER A 43 -3.39 7.70 -0.12
C SER A 43 -4.17 6.66 -0.91
N ILE A 44 -4.44 7.00 -2.16
CA ILE A 44 -5.07 6.14 -3.14
C ILE A 44 -4.29 6.16 -4.45
N HIS A 45 -4.16 5.00 -5.05
CA HIS A 45 -3.53 4.81 -6.35
C HIS A 45 -4.44 3.95 -7.23
N LYS A 46 -4.69 4.42 -8.45
CA LYS A 46 -5.33 3.64 -9.52
C LYS A 46 -4.32 3.45 -10.65
N HIS A 47 -4.16 2.23 -11.13
CA HIS A 47 -3.14 1.90 -12.13
C HIS A 47 -3.45 0.58 -12.84
N CYS A 48 -2.84 0.39 -14.00
CA CYS A 48 -2.82 -0.90 -14.69
C CYS A 48 -1.86 -1.86 -13.96
N VAL A 49 -2.29 -3.10 -13.76
CA VAL A 49 -1.51 -4.14 -13.07
C VAL A 49 -1.62 -5.49 -13.76
N THR A 50 -0.68 -6.37 -13.43
CA THR A 50 -0.78 -7.79 -13.74
C THR A 50 -1.79 -8.48 -12.82
N SER A 51 -2.44 -9.54 -13.28
CA SER A 51 -3.37 -10.32 -12.46
C SER A 51 -2.73 -10.97 -11.23
N SER A 52 -1.40 -11.12 -11.21
CA SER A 52 -0.67 -11.63 -10.04
C SER A 52 -0.65 -10.63 -8.88
N GLN A 53 -0.54 -9.33 -9.16
CA GLN A 53 -0.56 -8.28 -8.13
C GLN A 53 -1.92 -8.19 -7.43
N CYS A 54 -2.99 -8.58 -8.12
CA CYS A 54 -4.34 -8.66 -7.57
C CYS A 54 -4.50 -9.69 -6.44
N LYS A 55 -3.60 -10.67 -6.32
CA LYS A 55 -3.67 -11.70 -5.27
C LYS A 55 -3.26 -11.20 -3.90
N ALA A 56 -2.65 -10.03 -3.80
CA ALA A 56 -2.11 -9.52 -2.54
C ALA A 56 -3.21 -9.11 -1.54
N GLY A 57 -4.36 -8.64 -2.02
CA GLY A 57 -5.51 -8.30 -1.17
C GLY A 57 -5.18 -7.22 -0.13
N HIS A 58 -5.16 -7.60 1.15
CA HIS A 58 -4.81 -6.71 2.26
C HIS A 58 -3.42 -7.03 2.82
N ILE A 59 -2.59 -6.00 2.94
CA ILE A 59 -1.21 -6.08 3.40
C ILE A 59 -1.03 -5.13 4.58
N SER A 60 -0.46 -5.63 5.68
CA SER A 60 -0.01 -4.83 6.81
C SER A 60 1.49 -4.95 6.94
N MET A 61 2.18 -3.82 7.10
CA MET A 61 3.63 -3.78 7.31
C MET A 61 3.94 -2.85 8.48
N ASN A 62 4.73 -3.35 9.42
CA ASN A 62 5.26 -2.58 10.54
C ASN A 62 6.76 -2.43 10.37
N PHE A 63 7.21 -1.18 10.20
CA PHE A 63 8.62 -0.84 10.00
C PHE A 63 9.29 -0.43 11.32
N GLY A 64 8.57 -0.42 12.44
CA GLY A 64 9.08 0.09 13.71
C GLY A 64 9.16 1.62 13.76
N LYS A 65 9.63 2.17 14.88
CA LYS A 65 9.69 3.62 15.16
C LYS A 65 8.36 4.35 14.88
N GLY A 66 7.24 3.68 15.13
CA GLY A 66 5.90 4.22 14.89
C GLY A 66 5.52 4.37 13.42
N MET A 67 6.29 3.80 12.49
CA MET A 67 5.98 3.74 11.06
C MET A 67 5.34 2.39 10.71
N SER A 68 4.13 2.44 10.15
CA SER A 68 3.45 1.27 9.61
C SER A 68 2.60 1.64 8.41
N THR A 69 2.35 0.68 7.53
CA THR A 69 1.45 0.84 6.39
C THR A 69 0.42 -0.28 6.37
N ARG A 70 -0.80 0.08 5.97
CA ARG A 70 -1.89 -0.86 5.71
C ARG A 70 -2.45 -0.57 4.34
N THR A 71 -2.31 -1.52 3.43
CA THR A 71 -2.74 -1.36 2.05
C THR A 71 -3.81 -2.40 1.72
N THR A 72 -4.93 -1.96 1.16
CA THR A 72 -5.91 -2.86 0.53
C THR A 72 -5.90 -2.60 -0.96
N ILE A 73 -5.77 -3.67 -1.75
CA ILE A 73 -5.77 -3.65 -3.21
C ILE A 73 -7.01 -4.41 -3.67
N ALA A 74 -7.84 -3.75 -4.47
CA ALA A 74 -8.92 -4.40 -5.21
C ALA A 74 -8.64 -4.30 -6.71
N CYS A 75 -8.92 -5.37 -7.43
CA CYS A 75 -8.80 -5.41 -8.88
C CYS A 75 -10.16 -5.49 -9.54
N CYS A 76 -10.28 -4.81 -10.67
CA CYS A 76 -11.51 -4.66 -11.43
C CYS A 76 -11.20 -4.52 -12.92
N VAL A 77 -12.21 -4.72 -13.76
CA VAL A 77 -12.11 -4.60 -15.22
C VAL A 77 -13.34 -3.88 -15.75
N GLY A 78 -13.14 -2.87 -16.59
CA GLY A 78 -14.22 -2.11 -17.21
C GLY A 78 -15.12 -1.41 -16.18
N ASP A 79 -16.44 -1.50 -16.37
CA ASP A 79 -17.41 -0.76 -15.53
C ASP A 79 -17.45 -1.22 -14.06
N THR A 80 -16.96 -2.43 -13.76
CA THR A 80 -16.85 -2.90 -12.36
C THR A 80 -15.97 -1.98 -11.51
N CYS A 81 -15.02 -1.28 -12.12
CA CYS A 81 -14.16 -0.32 -11.41
C CYS A 81 -14.91 0.89 -10.86
N LYS A 82 -16.02 1.30 -11.49
CA LYS A 82 -16.81 2.45 -11.04
C LYS A 82 -17.54 2.17 -9.72
N ALA A 83 -17.94 0.91 -9.51
CA ALA A 83 -18.62 0.47 -8.30
C ALA A 83 -17.67 -0.09 -7.22
N THR A 84 -16.37 -0.22 -7.54
CA THR A 84 -15.41 -0.84 -6.62
C THR A 84 -15.06 0.13 -5.49
N ILE A 85 -15.43 -0.24 -4.27
CA ILE A 85 -15.08 0.50 -3.05
C ILE A 85 -14.00 -0.28 -2.31
N VAL A 86 -12.88 0.38 -2.04
CA VAL A 86 -11.76 -0.20 -1.30
C VAL A 86 -11.75 0.34 0.12
N ILE A 87 -11.77 -0.55 1.11
CA ILE A 87 -11.72 -0.19 2.53
C ILE A 87 -10.45 -0.78 3.14
N VAL A 88 -9.74 0.04 3.91
CA VAL A 88 -8.60 -0.41 4.70
C VAL A 88 -9.09 -0.71 6.12
N PRO A 89 -9.04 -1.97 6.57
CA PRO A 89 -9.47 -2.31 7.92
C PRO A 89 -8.62 -1.59 8.98
N PRO A 90 -9.15 -1.34 10.19
CA PRO A 90 -8.39 -0.79 11.31
C PRO A 90 -7.13 -1.61 11.63
N ALA A 91 -6.14 -0.98 12.27
CA ALA A 91 -4.93 -1.69 12.68
C ALA A 91 -5.27 -2.72 13.76
N ASP A 92 -4.88 -3.98 13.54
CA ASP A 92 -4.93 -5.01 14.57
C ASP A 92 -3.59 -5.01 15.32
N THR A 93 -3.62 -4.50 16.54
CA THR A 93 -2.45 -4.35 17.41
C THR A 93 -2.21 -5.59 18.29
N LYS A 94 -3.03 -6.64 18.16
CA LYS A 94 -2.89 -7.85 18.95
C LYS A 94 -1.58 -8.57 18.60
N PRO A 95 -0.66 -8.79 19.57
CA PRO A 95 0.59 -9.49 19.31
C PRO A 95 0.35 -10.95 18.90
N LYS A 96 1.06 -11.41 17.87
CA LYS A 96 0.98 -12.80 17.36
C LYS A 96 2.20 -13.66 17.72
N GLY A 97 3.08 -13.17 18.58
CA GLY A 97 4.27 -13.90 19.05
C GLY A 97 5.47 -13.86 18.10
N GLY A 98 5.27 -13.53 16.81
CA GLY A 98 6.37 -13.26 15.87
C GLY A 98 7.18 -12.01 16.25
N ARG A 99 8.50 -12.07 16.06
CA ARG A 99 9.42 -10.95 16.29
C ARG A 99 10.24 -10.72 15.04
N CYS A 100 10.30 -9.46 14.61
CA CYS A 100 11.11 -9.02 13.47
C CYS A 100 12.02 -7.87 13.88
N ARG A 101 12.98 -7.55 13.03
CA ARG A 101 13.78 -6.33 13.17
C ARG A 101 13.07 -5.23 12.39
N GLY A 102 12.77 -4.13 13.08
CA GLY A 102 12.09 -2.98 12.52
C GLY A 102 13.01 -1.78 12.57
N CYS A 103 13.12 -1.08 11.45
CA CYS A 103 13.67 0.24 11.42
C CYS A 103 13.10 1.06 10.26
N TYR A 104 12.97 2.36 10.46
CA TYR A 104 12.53 3.31 9.45
C TYR A 104 13.43 4.55 9.42
N SER A 105 13.80 4.98 8.22
CA SER A 105 14.55 6.19 7.93
C SER A 105 14.17 6.71 6.54
N LEU A 106 13.86 8.01 6.45
CA LEU A 106 13.55 8.68 5.17
C LEU A 106 14.79 9.20 4.44
N SER A 107 15.82 9.60 5.18
CA SER A 107 16.97 10.35 4.65
C SER A 107 18.28 9.56 4.62
N SER A 108 18.25 8.31 5.08
CA SER A 108 19.44 7.44 5.16
C SER A 108 19.03 6.01 4.79
N GLU A 109 19.89 5.35 4.01
CA GLU A 109 19.76 3.94 3.64
C GLU A 109 19.89 3.00 4.84
N GLN A 110 20.60 3.45 5.88
CA GLN A 110 20.80 2.68 7.10
C GLN A 110 20.05 3.32 8.26
N CYS A 111 19.54 2.47 9.13
CA CYS A 111 19.00 2.92 10.39
C CYS A 111 19.13 1.83 11.47
N ARG A 112 19.13 2.25 12.72
CA ARG A 112 19.32 1.35 13.86
C ARG A 112 18.09 0.46 14.07
N GLU A 113 18.28 -0.84 13.85
CA GLU A 113 17.28 -1.88 14.07
C GLU A 113 16.87 -2.02 15.54
N GLU A 114 15.58 -2.25 15.74
CA GLU A 114 14.99 -2.62 17.01
C GLU A 114 14.10 -3.85 16.84
N THR A 115 13.94 -4.65 17.90
CA THR A 115 13.03 -5.79 17.85
C THR A 115 11.59 -5.30 17.95
N ILE A 116 10.81 -5.52 16.90
CA ILE A 116 9.37 -5.25 16.87
C ILE A 116 8.58 -6.56 16.97
N ARG A 117 7.34 -6.45 17.47
CA ARG A 117 6.41 -7.58 17.54
C ARG A 117 5.49 -7.54 16.34
N CYS A 118 5.34 -8.67 15.66
CA CYS A 118 4.32 -8.84 14.63
C CYS A 118 2.94 -8.81 15.27
N THR A 119 2.01 -8.09 14.65
CA THR A 119 0.62 -7.99 15.10
C THR A 119 -0.36 -8.40 14.00
N GLY A 120 -1.58 -8.79 14.39
CA GLY A 120 -2.66 -9.08 13.45
C GLY A 120 -2.31 -10.08 12.34
N SER A 121 -2.33 -9.61 11.08
CA SER A 121 -2.08 -10.42 9.88
C SER A 121 -0.60 -10.57 9.49
N GLU A 122 0.32 -9.93 10.23
CA GLU A 122 1.75 -9.99 9.97
C GLU A 122 2.29 -11.41 10.26
N THR A 123 2.95 -12.01 9.27
CA THR A 123 3.40 -13.43 9.34
C THR A 123 4.87 -13.63 8.98
N GLN A 124 5.52 -12.63 8.40
CA GLN A 124 6.88 -12.74 7.86
C GLN A 124 7.65 -11.44 8.15
N CYS A 125 8.98 -11.55 8.22
CA CYS A 125 9.86 -10.37 8.27
C CYS A 125 10.29 -10.03 6.84
N LEU A 126 10.36 -8.74 6.54
CA LEU A 126 10.86 -8.24 5.26
C LEU A 126 11.88 -7.13 5.51
N ASP A 127 12.84 -7.02 4.59
CA ASP A 127 13.76 -5.90 4.50
C ASP A 127 13.52 -5.22 3.15
N ALA A 128 13.33 -3.90 3.18
CA ALA A 128 12.97 -3.12 2.01
C ALA A 128 13.64 -1.74 2.06
N ALA A 129 14.38 -1.42 1.01
CA ALA A 129 14.92 -0.10 0.73
C ALA A 129 14.45 0.34 -0.66
N GLY A 130 14.17 1.62 -0.82
CA GLY A 130 13.75 2.15 -2.12
C GLY A 130 13.52 3.65 -2.10
N THR A 131 13.49 4.24 -3.29
CA THR A 131 13.15 5.65 -3.48
C THR A 131 11.64 5.79 -3.61
N ILE A 132 11.04 6.59 -2.72
CA ILE A 132 9.64 6.97 -2.87
C ILE A 132 9.58 8.15 -3.83
N THR A 133 9.26 7.90 -5.09
CA THR A 133 8.85 8.95 -6.03
C THR A 133 7.37 9.24 -5.80
N SER A 134 7.05 10.30 -5.05
CA SER A 134 5.76 10.95 -5.22
C SER A 134 5.77 11.60 -6.59
N GLY A 135 4.95 11.13 -7.53
CA GLY A 135 4.77 11.83 -8.81
C GLY A 135 4.43 13.29 -8.50
N ASP A 136 5.27 14.21 -8.98
CA ASP A 136 5.12 15.64 -8.74
C ASP A 136 3.73 16.09 -9.20
N PHE A 137 3.06 16.78 -8.30
CA PHE A 137 1.85 17.54 -8.57
C PHE A 137 2.27 18.82 -9.27
N SER A 138 2.40 18.79 -10.59
CA SER A 138 2.44 19.99 -11.43
C SER A 138 1.09 20.19 -12.09
#